data_AF-A0A9J7GMI1-F1
#
_entry.id   AF-A0A9J7GMI1-F1
#
_cell.length_a   1.000
_cell.length_b   1.000
_cell.length_c   1.000
_cell.angle_alpha   90.00
_cell.angle_beta   90.00
_cell.angle_gamma   90.00
#
_symmetry.space_group_name_H-M   'P 1'
#
loop_
_entity.id
_entity.type
_entity.pdbx_description
1 polymer ?
#
loop_
_entity_poly.entity_id
_entity_poly.type
_entity_poly.pdbx_seq_one_letter_code
_entity_poly.pdbx_strand_id
1 'polypeptide(L)'
;MNLPQWRVWCFEEPMESKPSLTLVGMWRTCVYHRENNSEFLRVCYQYTYQDTFIPLNIRVAQHLLLISSILGLIATISVIVALWKLYTGRLRKKITHNPFFVPGILNIIASVLVFISTLYNYLSIIRKDGIAFPPYFHIPNIPDNQKVGTALAMATLSSFLFLVGGTISISFTLPERSRPQSSI
;
A
#
# COMPACT_ATOMS: atom_id res chain seq x y z
N MET A 1 0.10 -1.93 5.68
CA MET A 1 -1.18 -1.28 5.33
C MET A 1 -1.87 -0.60 6.52
N ASN A 2 -1.75 -1.09 7.78
CA ASN A 2 -2.49 -0.56 8.94
C ASN A 2 -1.90 0.71 9.63
N LEU A 3 -1.03 1.45 8.94
CA LEU A 3 -0.50 2.70 9.48
C LEU A 3 -1.53 3.82 9.29
N PRO A 4 -1.82 4.65 10.31
CA PRO A 4 -2.76 5.77 10.19
C PRO A 4 -2.16 6.96 9.44
N GLN A 5 -0.85 6.96 9.17
CA GLN A 5 -0.13 8.12 8.62
C GLN A 5 -0.18 8.15 7.08
N TRP A 6 -1.37 8.13 6.49
CA TRP A 6 -1.52 8.34 5.03
C TRP A 6 -1.65 9.83 4.69
N ARG A 7 -2.42 10.54 5.52
CA ARG A 7 -2.60 11.99 5.45
C ARG A 7 -2.42 12.55 6.86
N VAL A 8 -1.64 13.61 6.99
CA VAL A 8 -1.42 14.29 8.26
C VAL A 8 -2.14 15.63 8.21
N TRP A 9 -3.15 15.79 9.04
CA TRP A 9 -3.93 17.02 9.17
C TRP A 9 -3.41 17.83 10.35
N CYS A 10 -3.09 19.09 10.08
CA CYS A 10 -2.62 20.07 11.07
C CYS A 10 -3.63 21.22 11.16
N PHE A 11 -3.84 21.71 12.37
CA PHE A 11 -4.76 22.81 12.69
C PHE A 11 -3.98 23.95 13.36
N GLU A 12 -4.20 25.19 12.97
CA GLU A 12 -3.37 26.35 13.35
C GLU A 12 -3.76 27.03 14.67
N GLU A 13 -4.85 26.63 15.34
CA GLU A 13 -5.23 27.23 16.63
C GLU A 13 -5.65 26.21 17.71
N PRO A 14 -5.02 26.25 18.90
CA PRO A 14 -5.49 25.51 20.07
C PRO A 14 -6.60 26.31 20.75
N MET A 15 -7.85 26.17 20.27
CA MET A 15 -8.94 26.25 21.23
C MET A 15 -8.90 24.97 22.06
N GLU A 16 -9.19 25.06 23.37
CA GLU A 16 -9.14 23.93 24.33
C GLU A 16 -9.93 22.68 23.88
N SER A 17 -10.77 22.80 22.84
CA SER A 17 -11.61 21.76 22.26
C SER A 17 -11.16 21.22 20.88
N LYS A 18 -10.09 21.74 20.25
CA LYS A 18 -9.64 21.32 18.92
C LYS A 18 -8.40 20.41 18.97
N PRO A 19 -8.35 19.32 18.18
CA PRO A 19 -7.19 18.45 18.12
C PRO A 19 -6.00 19.15 17.45
N SER A 20 -4.80 18.95 17.98
CA SER A 20 -3.58 19.56 17.43
C SER A 20 -3.12 18.88 16.13
N LEU A 21 -3.44 17.58 15.99
CA LEU A 21 -3.01 16.76 14.87
C LEU A 21 -4.03 15.62 14.65
N THR A 22 -4.41 15.37 13.41
CA THR A 22 -5.18 14.18 13.03
C THR A 22 -4.43 13.38 11.98
N LEU A 23 -4.25 12.09 12.23
CA LEU A 23 -3.64 11.13 11.31
C LEU A 23 -4.75 10.32 10.65
N VAL A 24 -5.03 10.63 9.40
CA VAL A 24 -6.05 9.92 8.63
C VAL A 24 -5.39 8.79 7.87
N GLY A 25 -5.72 7.56 8.27
CA GLY A 25 -5.32 6.35 7.59
C GLY A 25 -6.42 5.82 6.69
N MET A 26 -6.09 4.74 5.99
CA MET A 26 -7.06 4.02 5.16
C MET A 26 -7.97 3.11 5.99
N TRP A 27 -7.53 2.59 7.15
CA TRP A 27 -8.34 1.67 8.00
C TRP A 27 -8.73 2.25 9.36
N ARG A 28 -8.10 3.36 9.76
CA ARG A 28 -8.32 4.04 11.04
C ARG A 28 -7.88 5.48 10.96
N THR A 29 -8.48 6.31 11.80
CA THR A 29 -8.02 7.67 12.08
C THR A 29 -7.50 7.74 13.51
N CYS A 30 -6.45 8.53 13.75
CA CYS A 30 -5.95 8.79 15.10
C CYS A 30 -5.87 10.29 15.34
N VAL A 31 -6.38 10.72 16.49
CA VAL A 31 -6.48 12.12 16.88
C VAL A 31 -5.57 12.36 18.07
N TYR A 32 -4.86 13.49 18.05
CA TYR A 32 -4.07 13.97 19.18
C TYR A 32 -4.79 15.16 19.81
N HIS A 33 -5.22 14.97 21.05
CA HIS A 33 -5.74 16.04 21.89
C HIS A 33 -4.61 16.56 22.78
N ARG A 34 -4.54 17.88 22.93
CA ARG A 34 -3.66 18.52 23.91
C ARG A 34 -4.43 18.63 25.22
N GLU A 35 -3.94 17.99 26.27
CA GLU A 35 -4.50 18.14 27.61
C GLU A 35 -3.76 19.25 28.38
N ASN A 36 -4.42 19.88 29.36
CA ASN A 36 -3.93 21.05 30.09
C ASN A 36 -2.54 20.88 30.74
N ASN A 37 -2.09 19.65 30.99
CA ASN A 37 -0.81 19.34 31.62
C ASN A 37 0.33 18.99 30.65
N SER A 38 0.22 19.33 29.37
CA SER A 38 1.22 19.01 28.32
C SER A 38 1.30 17.54 27.92
N GLU A 39 0.42 16.69 28.45
CA GLU A 39 0.27 15.31 27.98
C GLU A 39 -0.60 15.29 26.70
N PHE A 40 -0.13 14.53 25.70
CA PHE A 40 -0.86 14.34 24.45
C PHE A 40 -1.63 13.03 24.51
N LEU A 41 -2.96 13.11 24.61
CA LEU A 41 -3.82 11.95 24.51
C LEU A 41 -4.00 11.57 23.05
N ARG A 42 -3.56 10.36 22.69
CA ARG A 42 -3.77 9.78 21.35
C ARG A 42 -4.94 8.81 21.39
N VAL A 43 -6.01 9.16 20.69
CA VAL A 43 -7.18 8.28 20.53
C VAL A 43 -7.25 7.82 19.08
N CYS A 44 -7.35 6.51 18.86
CA CYS A 44 -7.48 5.92 17.53
C CYS A 44 -8.83 5.24 17.36
N TYR A 45 -9.48 5.54 16.24
CA TYR A 45 -10.78 5.00 15.88
C TYR A 45 -10.64 4.15 14.62
N GLN A 46 -11.02 2.89 14.73
CA GLN A 46 -11.05 1.97 13.60
C GLN A 46 -12.29 2.23 12.75
N TYR A 47 -12.12 2.24 11.44
CA TYR A 47 -13.25 2.32 10.53
C TYR A 47 -14.00 0.99 10.49
N THR A 48 -15.32 1.08 10.59
CA THR A 48 -16.26 -0.03 10.47
C THR A 48 -16.98 0.06 9.14
N TYR A 49 -17.45 -1.07 8.61
CA TYR A 49 -18.16 -1.11 7.31
C TYR A 49 -19.43 -0.23 7.28
N GLN A 50 -20.04 -0.01 8.45
CA GLN A 50 -21.23 0.83 8.64
C GLN A 50 -20.95 2.34 8.61
N ASP A 51 -19.68 2.74 8.62
CA ASP A 51 -19.31 4.16 8.64
C ASP A 51 -19.55 4.79 7.26
N THR A 52 -20.61 5.59 7.16
CA THR A 52 -21.02 6.29 5.94
C THR A 52 -20.22 7.56 5.67
N PHE A 53 -19.54 8.10 6.67
CA PHE A 53 -18.72 9.32 6.56
C PHE A 53 -17.40 9.11 5.82
N ILE A 54 -17.00 7.87 5.54
CA ILE A 54 -15.75 7.55 4.86
C ILE A 54 -15.89 7.88 3.36
N PRO A 55 -15.10 8.82 2.83
CA PRO A 55 -15.22 9.20 1.43
C PRO A 55 -14.85 8.06 0.48
N LEU A 56 -15.46 8.10 -0.71
CA LEU A 56 -15.35 7.05 -1.72
C LEU A 56 -13.90 6.74 -2.12
N ASN A 57 -13.04 7.77 -2.17
CA ASN A 57 -11.61 7.62 -2.49
C ASN A 57 -10.89 6.68 -1.50
N ILE A 58 -11.17 6.78 -0.20
CA ILE A 58 -10.60 5.90 0.83
C ILE A 58 -11.16 4.48 0.67
N ARG A 59 -12.47 4.34 0.45
CA ARG A 59 -13.10 3.02 0.25
C ARG A 59 -12.51 2.30 -0.97
N VAL A 60 -12.37 2.99 -2.11
CA VAL A 60 -11.75 2.43 -3.31
C VAL A 60 -10.29 2.06 -3.04
N ALA A 61 -9.51 2.94 -2.38
CA ALA A 61 -8.13 2.64 -2.04
C ALA A 61 -7.99 1.42 -1.11
N GLN A 62 -8.88 1.23 -0.12
CA GLN A 62 -8.89 0.04 0.73
C GLN A 62 -9.01 -1.25 -0.09
N HIS A 63 -9.94 -1.29 -1.06
CA HIS A 63 -10.16 -2.46 -1.90
C HIS A 63 -8.97 -2.72 -2.84
N LEU A 64 -8.46 -1.67 -3.50
CA LEU A 64 -7.28 -1.78 -4.36
C LEU A 64 -6.06 -2.30 -3.60
N LEU A 65 -5.81 -1.78 -2.38
CA LEU A 65 -4.71 -2.22 -1.52
C LEU A 65 -4.90 -3.67 -1.05
N LEU A 66 -6.12 -4.07 -0.67
CA LEU A 66 -6.44 -5.45 -0.31
C LEU A 66 -6.19 -6.43 -1.47
N ILE A 67 -6.73 -6.12 -2.65
CA ILE A 67 -6.54 -6.94 -3.86
C ILE A 67 -5.06 -7.02 -4.20
N SER A 68 -4.34 -5.89 -4.16
CA SER A 68 -2.90 -5.88 -4.38
C SER A 68 -2.13 -6.77 -3.40
N SER A 69 -2.52 -6.77 -2.11
CA SER A 69 -1.86 -7.60 -1.10
C SER A 69 -2.03 -9.08 -1.40
N ILE A 70 -3.23 -9.48 -1.84
CA ILE A 70 -3.53 -10.87 -2.20
C ILE A 70 -2.74 -11.27 -3.45
N LEU A 71 -2.74 -10.42 -4.49
CA LEU A 71 -1.97 -10.68 -5.72
C LEU A 71 -0.46 -10.78 -5.44
N GLY A 72 0.11 -9.88 -4.63
CA GLY A 72 1.51 -9.92 -4.23
C GLY A 72 1.88 -11.18 -3.45
N LEU A 73 0.99 -11.67 -2.59
CA LEU A 73 1.16 -12.94 -1.87
C LEU A 73 1.19 -14.13 -2.85
N ILE A 74 0.21 -14.20 -3.76
CA ILE A 74 0.12 -15.27 -4.77
C ILE A 74 1.36 -15.25 -5.68
N ALA A 75 1.81 -14.06 -6.09
CA ALA A 75 3.03 -13.89 -6.89
C ALA A 75 4.25 -14.43 -6.13
N THR A 76 4.41 -14.08 -4.85
CA THR A 76 5.53 -14.52 -4.02
C THR A 76 5.55 -16.04 -3.84
N ILE A 77 4.41 -16.65 -3.52
CA ILE A 77 4.28 -18.12 -3.42
C ILE A 77 4.64 -18.78 -4.76
N SER A 78 4.17 -18.22 -5.86
CA SER A 78 4.45 -18.73 -7.22
C SER A 78 5.95 -18.66 -7.57
N VAL A 79 6.64 -17.58 -7.18
CA VAL A 79 8.11 -17.45 -7.33
C VAL A 79 8.83 -18.52 -6.51
N ILE A 80 8.45 -18.73 -5.26
CA ILE A 80 9.06 -19.75 -4.39
C ILE A 80 8.89 -21.16 -5.01
N VAL A 81 7.69 -21.48 -5.49
CA VAL A 81 7.42 -22.76 -6.16
C VAL A 81 8.22 -22.91 -7.45
N ALA A 82 8.35 -21.84 -8.24
CA ALA A 82 9.17 -21.84 -9.46
C ALA A 82 10.65 -22.09 -9.15
N LEU A 83 11.20 -21.39 -8.15
CA LEU A 83 12.57 -21.58 -7.66
C LEU A 83 12.80 -23.01 -7.15
N TRP A 84 11.87 -23.55 -6.36
CA TRP A 84 11.95 -24.91 -5.85
C TRP A 84 12.00 -25.95 -6.99
N LYS A 85 11.17 -25.79 -8.02
CA LYS A 85 11.17 -26.67 -9.19
C LYS A 85 12.43 -26.53 -10.04
N LEU A 86 13.02 -25.34 -10.11
CA LEU A 86 14.31 -25.10 -10.77
C LEU A 86 15.45 -25.79 -10.02
N TYR A 87 15.54 -25.59 -8.71
CA TYR A 87 16.60 -26.14 -7.85
C TYR A 87 16.57 -27.67 -7.81
N THR A 88 15.38 -28.27 -7.75
CA THR A 88 15.19 -29.73 -7.77
C THR A 88 15.37 -30.35 -9.16
N GLY A 89 15.73 -29.56 -10.18
CA GLY A 89 15.96 -30.04 -11.55
C GLY A 89 14.70 -30.52 -12.29
N ARG A 90 13.51 -30.48 -11.66
CA ARG A 90 12.23 -30.90 -12.25
C ARG A 90 11.84 -30.04 -13.45
N LEU A 91 12.30 -28.78 -13.47
CA LEU A 91 12.00 -27.85 -14.55
C LEU A 91 12.85 -28.07 -15.81
N ARG A 92 14.01 -28.73 -15.68
CA ARG A 92 15.07 -28.77 -16.71
C ARG A 92 14.76 -29.67 -17.91
N LYS A 93 13.67 -30.45 -17.88
CA LYS A 93 13.31 -31.43 -18.93
C LYS A 93 12.13 -31.02 -19.84
N LYS A 94 11.40 -29.93 -19.56
CA LYS A 94 10.08 -29.71 -20.20
C LYS A 94 9.67 -28.27 -20.58
N ILE A 95 10.50 -27.24 -20.35
CA ILE A 95 9.98 -25.86 -20.43
C ILE A 95 10.72 -25.00 -21.46
N THR A 96 9.96 -24.54 -22.46
CA THR A 96 10.34 -23.55 -23.48
C THR A 96 10.01 -22.10 -23.05
N HIS A 97 9.31 -21.90 -21.92
CA HIS A 97 8.77 -20.60 -21.48
C HIS A 97 9.32 -20.16 -20.11
N ASN A 98 9.42 -18.85 -19.87
CA ASN A 98 9.92 -18.33 -18.59
C ASN A 98 8.97 -18.70 -17.41
N PRO A 99 9.42 -19.49 -16.40
CA PRO A 99 8.59 -19.90 -15.27
C PRO A 99 8.21 -18.74 -14.33
N PHE A 100 8.89 -17.60 -14.42
CA PHE A 100 8.62 -16.41 -13.63
C PHE A 100 7.68 -15.42 -14.34
N PHE A 101 7.21 -15.74 -15.55
CA PHE A 101 6.36 -14.84 -16.32
C PHE A 101 5.03 -14.52 -15.61
N VAL A 102 4.30 -15.55 -15.17
CA VAL A 102 3.02 -15.39 -14.46
C VAL A 102 3.19 -14.62 -13.14
N PRO A 103 4.09 -14.99 -12.21
CA PRO A 103 4.29 -14.19 -11.00
C PRO A 103 4.78 -12.77 -11.30
N GLY A 104 5.55 -12.59 -12.38
CA GLY A 104 5.95 -11.27 -12.86
C GLY A 104 4.74 -10.39 -13.19
N ILE A 105 3.80 -10.89 -14.00
CA ILE A 105 2.55 -10.17 -14.34
C ILE A 105 1.76 -9.83 -13.07
N LEU A 106 1.61 -10.79 -12.14
CA LEU A 106 0.87 -10.56 -10.89
C LEU A 106 1.50 -9.43 -10.06
N ASN A 107 2.83 -9.36 -9.99
CA ASN A 107 3.55 -8.26 -9.32
C ASN A 107 3.35 -6.91 -10.03
N ILE A 108 3.34 -6.88 -11.37
CA ILE A 108 3.05 -5.65 -12.12
C ILE A 108 1.62 -5.17 -11.83
N ILE A 109 0.62 -6.06 -11.85
CA ILE A 109 -0.76 -5.71 -11.53
C ILE A 109 -0.86 -5.19 -10.09
N ALA A 110 -0.26 -5.87 -9.12
CA ALA A 110 -0.20 -5.42 -7.73
C ALA A 110 0.42 -4.00 -7.62
N SER A 111 1.53 -3.75 -8.31
CA SER A 111 2.18 -2.44 -8.37
C SER A 111 1.23 -1.34 -8.86
N VAL A 112 0.51 -1.58 -9.95
CA VAL A 112 -0.44 -0.62 -10.53
C VAL A 112 -1.58 -0.31 -9.56
N LEU A 113 -2.14 -1.31 -8.87
CA LEU A 113 -3.22 -1.11 -7.90
C LEU A 113 -2.77 -0.26 -6.70
N VAL A 114 -1.55 -0.52 -6.18
CA VAL A 114 -0.95 0.32 -5.12
C VAL A 114 -0.72 1.73 -5.65
N PHE A 115 -0.15 1.87 -6.84
CA PHE A 115 0.13 3.16 -7.45
C PHE A 115 -1.14 4.02 -7.58
N ILE A 116 -2.21 3.45 -8.13
CA ILE A 116 -3.52 4.12 -8.24
C ILE A 116 -4.03 4.57 -6.87
N SER A 117 -3.93 3.71 -5.85
CA SER A 117 -4.33 4.05 -4.48
C SER A 117 -3.52 5.22 -3.90
N THR A 118 -2.21 5.22 -4.13
CA THR A 118 -1.32 6.31 -3.68
C THR A 118 -1.59 7.60 -4.43
N LEU A 119 -1.88 7.53 -5.73
CA LEU A 119 -2.17 8.68 -6.58
C LEU A 119 -3.46 9.37 -6.17
N TYR A 120 -4.55 8.62 -5.98
CA TYR A 120 -5.80 9.19 -5.47
C TYR A 120 -5.62 9.84 -4.10
N ASN A 121 -4.86 9.20 -3.20
CA ASN A 121 -4.57 9.76 -1.89
C ASN A 121 -3.77 11.07 -2.00
N TYR A 122 -2.76 11.10 -2.87
CA TYR A 122 -1.91 12.26 -3.10
C TYR A 122 -2.69 13.44 -3.70
N LEU A 123 -3.54 13.18 -4.71
CA LEU A 123 -4.44 14.19 -5.29
C LEU A 123 -5.38 14.78 -4.24
N SER A 124 -5.89 13.95 -3.34
CA SER A 124 -6.76 14.37 -2.25
C SER A 124 -6.05 15.27 -1.23
N ILE A 125 -4.74 15.03 -1.00
CA ILE A 125 -3.89 15.91 -0.17
C ILE A 125 -3.71 17.27 -0.84
N ILE A 126 -3.37 17.29 -2.14
CA ILE A 126 -3.17 18.56 -2.88
C ILE A 126 -4.44 19.40 -2.90
N ARG A 127 -5.60 18.75 -3.04
CA ARG A 127 -6.91 19.42 -3.07
C ARG A 127 -7.41 19.83 -1.69
N LYS A 128 -6.71 19.47 -0.61
CA LYS A 128 -7.15 19.64 0.78
C LYS A 128 -8.54 19.06 1.03
N ASP A 129 -8.84 17.89 0.46
CA ASP A 129 -10.17 17.28 0.62
C ASP A 129 -10.41 16.94 2.11
N GLY A 130 -11.53 17.45 2.63
CA GLY A 130 -12.01 17.16 3.97
C GLY A 130 -12.73 15.82 4.10
N ILE A 131 -13.14 15.51 5.33
CA ILE A 131 -13.91 14.35 5.75
C ILE A 131 -14.87 14.86 6.82
N ALA A 132 -16.17 14.65 6.61
CA ALA A 132 -17.18 15.03 7.59
C ALA A 132 -17.21 14.02 8.74
N PHE A 133 -16.21 14.08 9.62
CA PHE A 133 -16.14 13.22 10.79
C PHE A 133 -17.36 13.48 11.70
N PRO A 134 -17.95 12.43 12.29
CA PRO A 134 -19.01 12.60 13.26
C PRO A 134 -18.61 13.49 14.44
N PRO A 135 -19.57 14.20 15.08
CA PRO A 135 -19.27 15.17 16.13
C PRO A 135 -18.49 14.62 17.32
N TYR A 136 -18.65 13.34 17.67
CA TYR A 136 -17.96 12.71 18.80
C TYR A 136 -16.43 12.62 18.62
N PHE A 137 -15.92 12.77 17.41
CA PHE A 137 -14.48 12.83 17.15
C PHE A 137 -13.85 14.17 17.53
N HIS A 138 -14.65 15.24 17.65
CA HIS A 138 -14.18 16.61 17.86
C HIS A 138 -13.16 17.07 16.81
N ILE A 139 -13.21 16.54 15.58
CA ILE A 139 -12.33 16.91 14.46
C ILE A 139 -13.09 17.86 13.51
N PRO A 140 -12.50 18.98 13.06
CA PRO A 140 -13.07 19.80 12.01
C PRO A 140 -13.22 19.03 10.69
N ASN A 141 -14.21 19.39 9.87
CA ASN A 141 -14.45 18.71 8.60
C ASN A 141 -13.32 18.93 7.57
N ILE A 142 -12.55 20.02 7.68
CA ILE A 142 -11.52 20.43 6.73
C ILE A 142 -10.25 20.78 7.53
N PRO A 143 -9.07 20.32 7.10
CA PRO A 143 -7.80 20.71 7.71
C PRO A 143 -7.30 22.08 7.25
N ASP A 144 -6.60 22.82 8.10
CA ASP A 144 -5.92 24.07 7.72
C ASP A 144 -4.74 23.75 6.80
N ASN A 145 -3.96 22.73 7.19
CA ASN A 145 -2.85 22.22 6.42
C ASN A 145 -2.86 20.68 6.37
N GLN A 146 -2.46 20.14 5.22
CA GLN A 146 -2.41 18.71 4.97
C GLN A 146 -1.05 18.31 4.41
N LYS A 147 -0.43 17.32 5.05
CA LYS A 147 0.90 16.82 4.67
C LYS A 147 0.85 15.35 4.29
N VAL A 148 1.80 14.95 3.45
CA VAL A 148 2.04 13.56 3.11
C VAL A 148 2.51 12.82 4.36
N GLY A 149 1.85 11.72 4.70
CA GLY A 149 2.26 10.86 5.80
C GLY A 149 3.22 9.76 5.36
N THR A 150 3.93 9.18 6.32
CA THR A 150 4.94 8.12 6.10
C THR A 150 4.36 6.86 5.43
N ALA A 151 3.09 6.53 5.69
CA ALA A 151 2.45 5.36 5.10
C ALA A 151 2.28 5.51 3.59
N LEU A 152 2.05 6.74 3.10
CA LEU A 152 1.98 7.01 1.67
C LEU A 152 3.35 6.77 1.02
N ALA A 153 4.43 7.25 1.63
CA ALA A 153 5.80 7.02 1.15
C ALA A 153 6.20 5.54 1.15
N MET A 154 5.78 4.78 2.17
CA MET A 154 6.01 3.32 2.21
C MET A 154 5.22 2.59 1.12
N ALA A 155 3.98 3.02 0.84
CA ALA A 155 3.17 2.44 -0.22
C ALA A 155 3.74 2.76 -1.61
N THR A 156 4.26 3.97 -1.85
CA THR A 156 4.92 4.31 -3.12
C THR A 156 6.20 3.52 -3.32
N LEU A 157 7.02 3.36 -2.27
CA LEU A 157 8.20 2.50 -2.31
C LEU A 157 7.83 1.04 -2.62
N SER A 158 6.78 0.51 -1.96
CA SER A 158 6.30 -0.83 -2.22
C SER A 158 5.81 -1.02 -3.66
N SER A 159 5.09 -0.04 -4.22
CA SER A 159 4.66 -0.07 -5.62
C SER A 159 5.85 -0.14 -6.57
N PHE A 160 6.90 0.66 -6.33
CA PHE A 160 8.14 0.63 -7.11
C PHE A 160 8.83 -0.74 -7.03
N LEU A 161 8.96 -1.31 -5.83
CA LEU A 161 9.58 -2.63 -5.65
C LEU A 161 8.81 -3.75 -6.36
N PHE A 162 7.47 -3.72 -6.32
CA PHE A 162 6.65 -4.66 -7.08
C PHE A 162 6.85 -4.50 -8.59
N LEU A 163 6.97 -3.27 -9.09
CA LEU A 163 7.20 -3.01 -10.51
C LEU A 163 8.55 -3.56 -10.98
N VAL A 164 9.61 -3.29 -10.21
CA VAL A 164 10.97 -3.76 -10.51
C VAL A 164 11.02 -5.28 -10.42
N GLY A 165 10.48 -5.87 -9.35
CA GLY A 165 10.43 -7.34 -9.18
C GLY A 165 9.64 -8.03 -10.28
N GLY A 166 8.52 -7.44 -10.70
CA GLY A 166 7.72 -7.92 -11.83
C GLY A 166 8.49 -7.86 -13.14
N THR A 167 9.14 -6.74 -13.43
CA THR A 167 9.95 -6.54 -14.65
C THR A 167 11.10 -7.53 -14.73
N ILE A 168 11.86 -7.70 -13.65
CA ILE A 168 12.96 -8.67 -13.57
C ILE A 168 12.43 -10.09 -13.81
N SER A 169 11.30 -10.44 -13.19
CA SER A 169 10.68 -11.76 -13.33
C SER A 169 10.28 -12.05 -14.78
N ILE A 170 9.71 -11.07 -15.49
CA ILE A 170 9.30 -11.22 -16.90
C ILE A 170 10.53 -11.32 -17.81
N SER A 171 11.56 -10.52 -17.56
CA SER A 171 12.80 -10.48 -18.35
C SER A 171 13.73 -11.67 -18.11
N PHE A 172 13.42 -12.56 -17.16
CA PHE A 172 14.24 -13.73 -16.87
C PHE A 172 14.28 -14.71 -18.04
N THR A 173 15.49 -14.99 -18.54
CA THR A 173 15.75 -16.03 -19.53
C THR A 173 16.53 -17.18 -18.88
N LEU A 174 16.11 -18.43 -19.13
CA LEU A 174 16.89 -19.58 -18.69
C LEU A 174 18.10 -19.77 -19.63
N PRO A 175 19.33 -19.86 -19.11
CA PRO A 175 20.47 -20.23 -19.92
C PRO A 175 20.31 -21.66 -20.44
N GLU A 176 20.40 -21.83 -21.76
CA GLU A 176 20.39 -23.13 -22.43
C GLU A 176 21.67 -23.88 -22.07
N ARG A 177 21.57 -25.13 -21.58
CA ARG A 177 22.77 -25.92 -21.27
C ARG A 177 23.42 -26.33 -22.59
N SER A 178 24.62 -25.84 -22.88
CA SER A 178 25.49 -26.42 -23.90
C SER A 178 25.64 -27.92 -23.62
N ARG A 179 25.18 -28.76 -24.55
CA ARG A 179 25.50 -30.20 -24.51
C ARG A 179 27.03 -30.29 -24.61
N PRO A 180 27.73 -31.01 -23.72
CA PRO A 180 29.11 -31.36 -24.02
C PRO A 180 29.09 -32.16 -25.32
N GLN A 181 29.76 -31.64 -26.36
CA GLN A 181 30.04 -32.42 -27.56
C GLN A 181 30.78 -33.68 -27.12
N SER A 182 30.11 -34.82 -27.17
CA SER A 182 30.78 -36.11 -27.16
C SER A 182 31.46 -36.28 -28.51
N SER A 183 32.72 -35.87 -28.60
CA SER A 183 33.62 -36.31 -29.65
C SER A 183 33.98 -37.77 -29.37
N ILE A 184 33.45 -38.68 -30.19
CA ILE A 184 34.01 -40.01 -30.45
C ILE A 184 34.53 -39.97 -31.88
#